data_AF-A0A2D6NVT2-F1
#
_entry.id   AF-A0A2D6NVT2-F1
#
_cell.length_a   1.000
_cell.length_b   1.000
_cell.length_c   1.000
_cell.angle_alpha   90.00
_cell.angle_beta   90.00
_cell.angle_gamma   90.00
#
_symmetry.space_group_name_H-M   'P 1'
#
loop_
_entity.id
_entity.type
_entity.pdbx_description
1 polymer ?
#
loop_
_entity_poly.entity_id
_entity_poly.type
_entity_poly.pdbx_seq_one_letter_code
_entity_poly.pdbx_strand_id
1 'polypeptide(L)'
;MKKSKQKLDTILNKTFKFAKKTAKNFYFNTWAKNPPQCQALDNQIIAITREGWEHIIDDTSRTKTDVLGRLFVLERAKKLLEKTTTFSQKHTKNDKEYWVFDGVVKNIALRVVIRSIKKSPLHFLTVIKKGTVENKIKTNA
;
A
#
# COMPACT_ATOMS: atom_id res chain seq x y z
N MET A 1 -27.88 -25.83 10.18
CA MET A 1 -27.08 -24.59 10.37
C MET A 1 -26.32 -24.09 9.12
N LYS A 2 -26.79 -24.28 7.88
CA LYS A 2 -26.06 -23.82 6.67
C LYS A 2 -26.49 -22.45 6.11
N LYS A 3 -27.59 -21.84 6.59
CA LYS A 3 -28.17 -20.59 6.03
C LYS A 3 -27.71 -19.27 6.70
N SER A 4 -26.99 -19.30 7.83
CA SER A 4 -26.59 -18.07 8.55
C SER A 4 -25.23 -17.48 8.14
N LYS A 5 -24.29 -18.32 7.65
CA LYS A 5 -22.97 -17.84 7.18
C LYS A 5 -23.05 -16.97 5.92
N GLN A 6 -24.06 -17.17 5.07
CA GLN A 6 -24.19 -16.49 3.78
C GLN A 6 -24.64 -15.02 3.90
N LYS A 7 -25.24 -14.61 5.02
CA LYS A 7 -25.71 -13.22 5.23
C LYS A 7 -24.62 -12.30 5.80
N LEU A 8 -23.76 -12.81 6.69
CA LEU A 8 -22.73 -12.04 7.40
C LEU A 8 -21.69 -11.39 6.46
N ASP A 9 -21.35 -12.04 5.35
CA ASP A 9 -20.31 -11.55 4.44
C ASP A 9 -20.84 -10.68 3.29
N THR A 10 -22.15 -10.44 3.20
CA THR A 10 -22.72 -9.72 2.05
C THR A 10 -22.18 -8.29 1.96
N ILE A 11 -22.13 -7.57 3.09
CA ILE A 11 -21.59 -6.20 3.15
C ILE A 11 -20.10 -6.24 2.81
N LEU A 12 -19.33 -7.12 3.47
CA LEU A 12 -17.90 -7.27 3.23
C LEU A 12 -17.59 -7.54 1.76
N ASN A 13 -18.33 -8.44 1.12
CA ASN A 13 -18.14 -8.80 -0.29
C ASN A 13 -18.48 -7.64 -1.24
N LYS A 14 -19.57 -6.92 -0.99
CA LYS A 14 -19.94 -5.73 -1.78
C LYS A 14 -18.89 -4.63 -1.63
N THR A 15 -18.47 -4.33 -0.40
CA THR A 15 -17.41 -3.37 -0.09
C THR A 15 -16.10 -3.77 -0.74
N PHE A 16 -15.71 -5.06 -0.69
CA PHE A 16 -14.51 -5.58 -1.33
C PHE A 16 -14.52 -5.37 -2.84
N LYS A 17 -15.61 -5.74 -3.52
CA LYS A 17 -15.74 -5.54 -4.98
C LYS A 17 -15.64 -4.06 -5.36
N PHE A 18 -16.35 -3.20 -4.62
CA PHE A 18 -16.31 -1.76 -4.85
C PHE A 18 -14.91 -1.19 -4.61
N ALA A 19 -14.31 -1.45 -3.44
CA ALA A 19 -12.98 -0.98 -3.08
C ALA A 19 -11.92 -1.46 -4.08
N LYS A 20 -11.96 -2.73 -4.51
CA LYS A 20 -11.04 -3.27 -5.52
C LYS A 20 -11.17 -2.56 -6.85
N LYS A 21 -12.39 -2.26 -7.32
CA LYS A 21 -12.62 -1.51 -8.56
C LYS A 21 -12.07 -0.09 -8.47
N THR A 22 -12.41 0.63 -7.40
CA THR A 22 -11.97 2.01 -7.16
C THR A 22 -10.45 2.10 -7.02
N ALA A 23 -9.85 1.22 -6.22
CA ALA A 23 -8.41 1.13 -6.03
C ALA A 23 -7.67 0.76 -7.31
N LYS A 24 -8.22 -0.16 -8.14
CA LYS A 24 -7.63 -0.52 -9.43
C LYS A 24 -7.61 0.68 -10.38
N ASN A 25 -8.71 1.43 -10.44
CA ASN A 25 -8.79 2.65 -11.23
C ASN A 25 -7.75 3.68 -10.77
N PHE A 26 -7.67 3.96 -9.47
CA PHE A 26 -6.62 4.83 -8.94
C PHE A 26 -5.21 4.33 -9.29
N TYR A 27 -4.92 3.05 -9.04
CA TYR A 27 -3.59 2.48 -9.22
C TYR A 27 -3.11 2.57 -10.67
N PHE A 28 -3.92 2.15 -11.66
CA PHE A 28 -3.50 2.15 -13.07
C PHE A 28 -3.79 3.46 -13.82
N ASN A 29 -4.90 4.13 -13.53
CA ASN A 29 -5.33 5.30 -14.32
C ASN A 29 -4.91 6.64 -13.72
N THR A 30 -4.47 6.67 -12.46
CA THR A 30 -4.01 7.89 -11.79
C THR A 30 -2.57 7.76 -11.33
N TRP A 31 -2.25 6.72 -10.56
CA TRP A 31 -0.93 6.55 -9.97
C TRP A 31 0.11 6.14 -11.02
N ALA A 32 -0.18 5.15 -11.87
CA ALA A 32 0.76 4.73 -12.90
C ALA A 32 1.03 5.78 -13.99
N LYS A 33 0.08 6.68 -14.26
CA LYS A 33 0.26 7.79 -15.22
C LYS A 33 1.13 8.92 -14.67
N ASN A 34 1.18 9.07 -13.35
CA ASN A 34 2.00 10.06 -12.67
C ASN A 34 2.69 9.41 -11.45
N PRO A 35 3.71 8.57 -11.73
CA PRO A 35 4.44 7.86 -10.68
C PRO A 35 5.25 8.84 -9.82
N PRO A 36 5.37 8.58 -8.51
CA PRO A 36 6.05 9.47 -7.60
C PRO A 36 7.57 9.37 -7.80
N GLN A 37 8.24 10.51 -7.68
CA GLN A 37 9.67 10.56 -7.43
C GLN A 37 9.91 10.42 -5.93
N CYS A 38 10.89 9.59 -5.55
CA CYS A 38 11.19 9.30 -4.15
C CYS A 38 12.53 9.93 -3.77
N GLN A 39 12.49 10.98 -2.94
CA GLN A 39 13.71 11.70 -2.53
C GLN A 39 14.68 10.80 -1.77
N ALA A 40 14.17 9.89 -0.92
CA ALA A 40 14.96 8.90 -0.20
C ALA A 40 15.72 7.90 -1.09
N LEU A 41 15.42 7.86 -2.39
CA LEU A 41 16.05 7.00 -3.39
C LEU A 41 16.62 7.85 -4.53
N ASP A 42 17.27 8.97 -4.18
CA ASP A 42 17.93 9.88 -5.12
C ASP A 42 16.99 10.41 -6.22
N ASN A 43 15.75 10.74 -5.85
CA ASN A 43 14.69 11.21 -6.74
C ASN A 43 14.32 10.23 -7.88
N GLN A 44 14.64 8.95 -7.74
CA GLN A 44 14.23 7.93 -8.71
C GLN A 44 12.70 7.81 -8.78
N ILE A 45 12.22 7.53 -10.00
CA ILE A 45 10.81 7.30 -10.28
C ILE A 45 10.44 5.88 -9.83
N ILE A 46 9.34 5.76 -9.09
CA ILE A 46 8.81 4.47 -8.64
C ILE A 46 7.74 3.98 -9.60
N ALA A 47 8.06 2.96 -10.38
CA ALA A 47 7.13 2.37 -11.35
C ALA A 47 5.94 1.68 -10.65
N ILE A 48 4.76 1.85 -11.23
CA ILE A 48 3.52 1.24 -10.75
C ILE A 48 3.15 0.12 -11.72
N THR A 49 3.35 -1.13 -11.29
CA THR A 49 3.32 -2.30 -12.17
C THR A 49 2.14 -3.22 -11.86
N ARG A 50 1.81 -4.09 -12.83
CA ARG A 50 0.82 -5.15 -12.64
C ARG A 50 1.22 -6.12 -11.53
N GLU A 51 2.51 -6.45 -11.41
CA GLU A 51 3.00 -7.34 -10.35
C GLU A 51 2.77 -6.72 -8.96
N GLY A 52 3.02 -5.42 -8.78
CA GLY A 52 2.71 -4.72 -7.53
C GLY A 52 1.22 -4.76 -7.20
N TRP A 53 0.35 -4.62 -8.20
CA TRP A 53 -1.09 -4.77 -8.02
C TRP A 53 -1.46 -6.19 -7.57
N GLU A 54 -0.95 -7.21 -8.26
CA GLU A 54 -1.20 -8.63 -7.93
C GLU A 54 -0.74 -8.96 -6.50
N HIS A 55 0.39 -8.40 -6.06
CA HIS A 55 0.86 -8.56 -4.69
C HIS A 55 -0.04 -7.86 -3.65
N ILE A 56 -0.73 -6.76 -4.00
CA ILE A 56 -1.72 -6.13 -3.11
C ILE A 56 -2.99 -6.98 -2.98
N ILE A 57 -3.48 -7.51 -4.10
CA ILE A 57 -4.80 -8.17 -4.17
C ILE A 57 -4.76 -9.68 -3.97
N ASP A 58 -3.58 -10.27 -3.81
CA ASP A 58 -3.41 -11.69 -3.54
C ASP A 58 -4.12 -12.07 -2.23
N ASP A 59 -5.32 -12.64 -2.40
CA ASP A 59 -6.22 -13.14 -1.37
C ASP A 59 -6.09 -14.66 -1.16
N THR A 60 -5.09 -15.31 -1.77
CA THR A 60 -4.76 -16.71 -1.49
C THR A 60 -3.93 -16.85 -0.22
N SER A 61 -3.02 -15.89 -0.01
CA SER A 61 -2.18 -15.80 1.19
C SER A 61 -2.68 -14.79 2.23
N ARG A 62 -3.74 -14.03 1.92
CA ARG A 62 -4.26 -12.93 2.75
C ARG A 62 -5.77 -12.97 2.92
N THR A 63 -6.26 -12.50 4.06
CA THR A 63 -7.70 -12.32 4.26
C THR A 63 -8.23 -11.13 3.45
N LYS A 64 -9.52 -11.15 3.09
CA LYS A 64 -10.19 -10.01 2.42
C LYS A 64 -10.04 -8.70 3.19
N THR A 65 -10.03 -8.77 4.52
CA THR A 65 -9.86 -7.59 5.39
C THR A 65 -8.44 -7.03 5.29
N ASP A 66 -7.40 -7.87 5.22
CA ASP A 66 -6.03 -7.39 4.99
C ASP A 66 -5.94 -6.69 3.64
N VAL A 67 -6.44 -7.33 2.58
CA VAL A 67 -6.45 -6.74 1.22
C VAL A 67 -7.22 -5.41 1.23
N LEU A 68 -8.41 -5.33 1.83
CA LEU A 68 -9.14 -4.07 1.99
C LEU A 68 -8.30 -2.99 2.68
N GLY A 69 -7.61 -3.36 3.77
CA GLY A 69 -6.70 -2.47 4.48
C GLY A 69 -5.66 -1.86 3.55
N ARG A 70 -5.06 -2.66 2.65
CA ARG A 70 -4.09 -2.21 1.65
C ARG A 70 -4.71 -1.31 0.59
N LEU A 71 -5.87 -1.70 0.06
CA LEU A 71 -6.58 -0.94 -0.97
C LEU A 71 -6.93 0.48 -0.49
N PHE A 72 -7.36 0.64 0.76
CA PHE A 72 -7.74 1.94 1.34
C PHE A 72 -6.55 2.88 1.62
N VAL A 73 -5.32 2.38 1.61
CA VAL A 73 -4.13 3.19 1.91
C VAL A 73 -3.23 3.43 0.69
N LEU A 74 -3.64 3.04 -0.53
CA LEU A 74 -2.84 3.26 -1.74
C LEU A 74 -2.52 4.74 -1.99
N GLU A 75 -3.51 5.62 -1.86
CA GLU A 75 -3.27 7.06 -2.04
C GLU A 75 -2.32 7.62 -0.96
N ARG A 76 -2.38 7.06 0.26
CA ARG A 76 -1.46 7.43 1.34
C ARG A 76 -0.06 6.88 1.11
N ALA A 77 0.07 5.70 0.52
CA ALA A 77 1.35 5.15 0.10
C ALA A 77 2.03 6.05 -0.93
N LYS A 78 1.28 6.51 -1.95
CA LYS A 78 1.78 7.51 -2.92
C LYS A 78 2.33 8.74 -2.20
N LYS A 79 1.53 9.33 -1.32
CA LYS A 79 1.91 10.53 -0.53
C LYS A 79 3.11 10.30 0.39
N LEU A 80 3.26 9.11 0.96
CA LEU A 80 4.43 8.78 1.77
C LEU A 80 5.69 8.78 0.92
N LEU A 81 5.67 8.12 -0.24
CA LEU A 81 6.82 8.05 -1.14
C LEU A 81 7.22 9.43 -1.69
N GLU A 82 6.26 10.30 -1.97
CA GLU A 82 6.53 11.67 -2.45
C GLU A 82 7.23 12.56 -1.40
N LYS A 83 7.05 12.27 -0.12
CA LYS A 83 7.50 13.14 0.98
C LYS A 83 8.67 12.59 1.80
N THR A 84 8.91 11.28 1.70
CA THR A 84 9.89 10.62 2.54
C THR A 84 11.31 10.92 2.04
N THR A 85 12.18 11.32 2.97
CA THR A 85 13.59 11.60 2.69
C THR A 85 14.50 10.44 3.10
N THR A 86 13.98 9.49 3.86
CA THR A 86 14.70 8.29 4.33
C THR A 86 13.83 7.04 4.16
N PHE A 87 14.47 5.87 4.15
CA PHE A 87 13.81 4.57 4.29
C PHE A 87 14.20 3.94 5.63
N SER A 88 13.31 3.15 6.20
CA SER A 88 13.50 2.51 7.51
C SER A 88 14.43 1.30 7.42
N GLN A 89 14.36 0.54 6.32
CA GLN A 89 15.15 -0.68 6.14
C GLN A 89 15.47 -0.90 4.65
N LYS A 90 16.64 -1.47 4.37
CA LYS A 90 17.02 -2.03 3.06
C LYS A 90 17.46 -3.47 3.25
N HIS A 91 17.01 -4.39 2.39
CA HIS A 91 17.50 -5.77 2.38
C HIS A 91 17.54 -6.35 0.97
N THR A 92 18.38 -7.36 0.77
CA THR A 92 18.58 -8.02 -0.52
C THR A 92 18.31 -9.52 -0.39
N LYS A 93 17.58 -10.10 -1.33
CA LYS A 93 17.28 -11.54 -1.39
C LYS A 93 17.07 -12.00 -2.84
N ASN A 94 17.78 -13.04 -3.27
CA ASN A 94 17.61 -13.69 -4.59
C ASN A 94 17.56 -12.66 -5.75
N ASP A 95 18.61 -11.86 -5.90
CA ASP A 95 18.73 -10.77 -6.89
C ASP A 95 17.69 -9.65 -6.79
N LYS A 96 16.95 -9.58 -5.68
CA LYS A 96 15.96 -8.54 -5.43
C LYS A 96 16.43 -7.66 -4.29
N GLU A 97 16.42 -6.36 -4.52
CA GLU A 97 16.61 -5.35 -3.48
C GLU A 97 15.25 -4.82 -3.04
N TYR A 98 15.09 -4.61 -1.74
CA TYR A 98 13.86 -4.14 -1.13
C TYR A 98 14.16 -2.95 -0.22
N TRP A 99 13.33 -1.92 -0.33
CA TRP A 99 13.34 -0.76 0.54
C TRP A 99 12.01 -0.63 1.25
N VAL A 100 12.07 -0.44 2.57
CA VAL A 100 10.91 -0.35 3.45
C VAL A 100 10.79 1.07 3.97
N PHE A 101 9.62 1.66 3.79
CA PHE A 101 9.27 2.99 4.26
C PHE A 101 8.17 2.85 5.30
N ASP A 102 8.45 3.22 6.54
CA ASP A 102 7.44 3.37 7.57
C ASP A 102 7.12 4.84 7.78
N GLY A 103 5.84 5.18 7.89
CA GLY A 103 5.43 6.56 8.13
C GLY A 103 3.96 6.72 8.47
N VAL A 104 3.59 7.94 8.84
CA VAL A 104 2.20 8.31 9.18
C VAL A 104 1.69 9.33 8.18
N VAL A 105 0.57 9.03 7.52
CA VAL A 105 -0.10 9.95 6.59
C VAL A 105 -1.55 10.10 6.98
N LYS A 106 -1.96 11.32 7.37
CA LYS A 106 -3.30 11.63 7.89
C LYS A 106 -3.72 10.66 9.01
N ASN A 107 -2.93 10.61 10.08
CA ASN A 107 -3.15 9.79 11.27
C ASN A 107 -3.21 8.28 11.03
N ILE A 108 -2.78 7.79 9.85
CA ILE A 108 -2.70 6.36 9.56
C ILE A 108 -1.23 5.99 9.44
N ALA A 109 -0.78 5.07 10.29
CA ALA A 109 0.53 4.46 10.17
C ALA A 109 0.50 3.42 9.05
N LEU A 110 1.48 3.48 8.14
CA LEU A 110 1.60 2.54 7.04
C LEU A 110 3.06 2.19 6.75
N ARG A 111 3.23 1.00 6.15
CA ARG A 111 4.50 0.52 5.61
C ARG A 111 4.38 0.38 4.11
N VAL A 112 5.27 1.00 3.35
CA VAL A 112 5.42 0.81 1.90
C VAL A 112 6.68 0.01 1.61
N VAL A 113 6.60 -0.91 0.65
CA VAL A 113 7.74 -1.67 0.17
C VAL A 113 7.94 -1.39 -1.31
N ILE A 114 9.15 -0.95 -1.64
CA ILE A 114 9.65 -0.79 -3.01
C ILE A 114 10.63 -1.92 -3.28
N ARG A 115 10.70 -2.36 -4.54
CA ARG A 115 11.62 -3.43 -4.97
C ARG A 115 12.32 -3.06 -6.28
N SER A 116 13.50 -3.64 -6.48
CA SER A 116 14.17 -3.77 -7.79
C SER A 116 14.57 -5.23 -7.99
N ILE A 117 14.52 -5.73 -9.24
CA ILE A 117 14.99 -7.07 -9.60
C ILE A 117 16.19 -6.91 -10.54
N LYS A 118 17.35 -7.49 -10.20
CA LYS A 118 18.55 -7.46 -11.07
C LYS A 118 18.89 -6.03 -11.55
N LYS A 119 18.81 -5.05 -10.64
CA LYS A 119 19.04 -3.61 -10.93
C LYS A 119 18.08 -3.01 -11.96
N SER A 120 16.89 -3.60 -12.13
CA SER A 120 15.79 -3.00 -12.89
C SER A 120 15.34 -1.68 -12.25
N PRO A 121 14.56 -0.85 -12.97
CA PRO A 121 13.87 0.27 -12.36
C PRO A 121 13.12 -0.13 -11.09
N LEU A 122 13.12 0.78 -10.12
CA LEU A 122 12.39 0.62 -8.86
C LEU A 122 10.89 0.54 -9.14
N HIS A 123 10.20 -0.37 -8.47
CA HIS A 123 8.75 -0.45 -8.54
C HIS A 123 8.10 -0.62 -7.17
N PHE A 124 6.89 -0.09 -7.08
CA PHE A 124 6.03 -0.31 -5.93
C PHE A 124 5.64 -1.79 -5.86
N LEU A 125 5.93 -2.44 -4.72
CA LEU A 125 5.56 -3.83 -4.48
C LEU A 125 4.27 -3.92 -3.67
N THR A 126 4.21 -3.27 -2.51
CA THR A 126 3.04 -3.35 -1.64
C THR A 126 2.97 -2.23 -0.61
N VAL A 127 1.81 -2.11 0.03
CA VAL A 127 1.57 -1.28 1.21
C VAL A 127 0.88 -2.11 2.28
N ILE A 128 1.12 -1.80 3.55
CA ILE A 128 0.48 -2.40 4.73
C ILE A 128 -0.04 -1.26 5.62
N LYS A 129 -1.32 -1.30 5.97
CA LYS A 129 -1.88 -0.43 7.02
C LYS A 129 -1.46 -0.98 8.38
N LYS A 130 -0.71 -0.21 9.17
CA LYS A 130 -0.23 -0.61 10.50
C LYS A 130 -1.19 -0.23 11.63
N GLY A 131 -1.96 0.84 11.46
CA GLY A 131 -2.93 1.28 12.45
C GLY A 131 -3.33 2.74 12.26
N THR A 132 -4.12 3.24 13.21
CA THR A 132 -4.42 4.67 13.34
C THR A 132 -3.59 5.20 14.51
N VAL A 133 -3.03 6.41 14.36
CA VAL A 133 -2.29 7.11 15.40
C VAL A 133 -3.21 8.19 15.97
N GLU A 134 -3.47 8.14 17.27
CA GLU A 134 -4.23 9.19 17.95
C GLU A 134 -3.35 10.43 18.15
N ASN A 135 -3.81 11.58 17.68
CA ASN A 135 -3.21 12.84 18.11
C ASN A 135 -3.76 13.14 19.49
N LYS A 136 -2.92 13.08 20.53
CA LYS A 136 -3.25 13.71 21.80
C LYS A 136 -3.42 15.21 21.52
N ILE A 137 -4.66 15.68 21.48
CA ILE A 137 -4.95 17.11 21.53
C ILE A 137 -4.33 17.59 22.84
N LYS A 138 -3.26 18.38 22.78
CA LYS A 138 -2.77 19.11 23.94
C LYS A 138 -3.84 20.15 24.27
N THR A 139 -4.79 19.80 25.13
CA THR A 139 -5.55 20.81 25.86
C THR A 139 -4.56 21.47 26.80
N ASN A 140 -4.13 22.68 26.46
CA ASN A 140 -3.50 23.57 27.42
C ASN A 140 -4.58 23.89 28.46
N ALA A 141 -4.46 23.28 29.64
CA ALA A 141 -5.18 23.68 30.84
C ALA A 141 -4.42 24.83 31.51
#